data_AF-A0A1J5PAQ0-F1
#
_entry.id   AF-A0A1J5PAQ0-F1
#
_cell.length_a   1.000
_cell.length_b   1.000
_cell.length_c   1.000
_cell.angle_alpha   90.00
_cell.angle_beta   90.00
_cell.angle_gamma   90.00
#
_symmetry.space_group_name_H-M   'P 1'
#
loop_
_entity.id
_entity.type
_entity.pdbx_description
1 polymer ?
#
loop_
_entity_poly.entity_id
_entity_poly.type
_entity_poly.pdbx_seq_one_letter_code
_entity_poly.pdbx_strand_id
1 'polypeptide(L)'
;MLVPIAAASIALTAALAAYAMVKFFGVVFLGQPREEKLREAHDAGTLEKVGMVWLAALGLLLGVLPNLMIRFIDPVTNLLVNAGIARQAKAHGWWLLTPTSIQRASYGPLFFLGGVVVACLLVFALVRLFYHGRLRRSMAWGGGLPSLTSRMQDTAEGYGQPIREIFESFFHMDRHLPTPSDTEPEYRVIVSDRFWDGVYLPIARITEFLSAQVGRLQQGRIGTYLLYSFLTLLLLLLLVPGWR
;
A
#
# COMPACT_ATOMS: atom_id res chain seq x y z
N MET A 1 10.91 17.68 -16.30
CA MET A 1 11.24 16.24 -16.21
C MET A 1 10.74 15.56 -14.93
N LEU A 2 10.51 16.29 -13.82
CA LEU A 2 9.93 15.71 -12.61
C LEU A 2 8.47 15.24 -12.77
N VAL A 3 7.64 15.98 -13.52
CA VAL A 3 6.21 15.66 -13.66
C VAL A 3 5.95 14.28 -14.30
N PRO A 4 6.59 13.89 -15.43
CA PRO A 4 6.44 12.55 -15.99
C PRO A 4 6.92 11.44 -15.05
N ILE A 5 8.03 11.65 -14.34
CA ILE A 5 8.56 10.66 -13.38
C ILE A 5 7.58 10.48 -12.23
N ALA A 6 7.09 11.58 -11.64
CA ALA A 6 6.10 11.53 -10.56
C ALA A 6 4.80 10.86 -11.02
N ALA A 7 4.31 11.19 -12.22
CA ALA A 7 3.14 10.55 -12.80
C ALA A 7 3.34 9.05 -13.03
N ALA A 8 4.50 8.64 -13.56
CA ALA A 8 4.86 7.24 -13.74
C ALA A 8 4.95 6.49 -12.41
N SER A 9 5.53 7.11 -11.37
CA SER A 9 5.59 6.54 -10.03
C SER A 9 4.19 6.33 -9.44
N ILE A 10 3.30 7.34 -9.55
CA ILE A 10 1.90 7.23 -9.08
C ILE A 10 1.17 6.11 -9.83
N ALA A 11 1.32 6.05 -11.16
CA ALA A 11 0.71 5.01 -11.98
C ALA A 11 1.22 3.61 -11.60
N LEU A 12 2.54 3.47 -11.38
CA LEU A 12 3.14 2.21 -10.93
C LEU A 12 2.62 1.80 -9.56
N THR A 13 2.55 2.71 -8.59
CA THR A 13 2.00 2.44 -7.26
C THR A 13 0.53 2.00 -7.34
N ALA A 14 -0.28 2.69 -8.14
CA ALA A 14 -1.68 2.32 -8.35
C ALA A 14 -1.82 0.93 -8.99
N ALA A 15 -0.98 0.61 -9.98
CA ALA A 15 -0.97 -0.71 -10.63
C ALA A 15 -0.55 -1.83 -9.66
N LEU A 16 0.49 -1.61 -8.85
CA LEU A 16 0.93 -2.58 -7.84
C LEU A 16 -0.11 -2.79 -6.73
N ALA A 17 -0.79 -1.71 -6.31
CA ALA A 17 -1.90 -1.81 -5.36
C ALA A 17 -3.09 -2.62 -5.94
N ALA A 18 -3.45 -2.38 -7.20
CA ALA A 18 -4.48 -3.15 -7.89
C ALA A 18 -4.08 -4.64 -8.00
N TYR A 19 -2.83 -4.92 -8.39
CA TYR A 19 -2.29 -6.28 -8.43
C TYR A 19 -2.37 -6.97 -7.06
N ALA A 20 -1.98 -6.29 -5.98
CA ALA A 20 -2.07 -6.83 -4.63
C ALA A 20 -3.51 -7.12 -4.21
N MET A 21 -4.46 -6.27 -4.59
CA MET A 21 -5.89 -6.49 -4.32
C MET A 21 -6.44 -7.68 -5.10
N VAL A 22 -6.08 -7.84 -6.38
CA VAL A 22 -6.47 -9.00 -7.20
C VAL A 22 -5.90 -10.29 -6.62
N LYS A 23 -4.61 -10.28 -6.22
CA LYS A 23 -3.96 -11.40 -5.52
C LYS A 23 -4.72 -11.76 -4.23
N PHE A 24 -5.00 -10.76 -3.40
CA PHE A 24 -5.70 -10.96 -2.14
C PHE A 24 -7.09 -11.55 -2.36
N PHE A 25 -7.88 -10.95 -3.25
CA PHE A 25 -9.23 -11.41 -3.54
C PHE A 25 -9.24 -12.82 -4.15
N GLY A 26 -8.34 -13.08 -5.10
CA GLY A 26 -8.14 -14.38 -5.74
C GLY A 26 -7.83 -15.48 -4.73
N VAL A 27 -6.80 -15.29 -3.92
CA VAL A 27 -6.31 -16.34 -3.02
C VAL A 27 -7.25 -16.56 -1.82
N VAL A 28 -7.92 -15.52 -1.32
CA VAL A 28 -8.77 -15.61 -0.12
C VAL A 28 -10.19 -16.07 -0.45
N PHE A 29 -10.79 -15.57 -1.54
CA PHE A 29 -12.22 -15.77 -1.82
C PHE A 29 -12.50 -16.69 -3.02
N LEU A 30 -11.55 -16.91 -3.93
CA LEU A 30 -11.73 -17.70 -5.16
C LEU A 30 -10.95 -19.02 -5.07
N GLY A 31 -11.40 -19.94 -4.22
CA GLY A 31 -10.75 -21.25 -4.02
C GLY A 31 -11.55 -22.23 -3.17
N GLN A 32 -10.92 -23.34 -2.77
CA GLN A 32 -11.46 -24.27 -1.76
C GLN A 32 -10.79 -24.00 -0.41
N PRO A 33 -11.50 -24.21 0.71
CA PRO A 33 -10.92 -24.07 2.05
C PRO A 33 -9.72 -25.02 2.22
N ARG A 34 -8.60 -24.46 2.67
CA ARG A 34 -7.36 -25.21 2.97
C ARG A 34 -7.32 -25.72 4.40
N GLU A 35 -7.90 -24.95 5.32
CA GLU A 35 -7.95 -25.28 6.75
C GLU A 35 -9.28 -25.93 7.10
N GLU A 36 -9.24 -26.97 7.93
CA GLU A 36 -10.44 -27.69 8.37
C GLU A 36 -11.39 -26.77 9.18
N LYS A 37 -10.83 -25.83 9.95
CA LYS A 37 -11.58 -24.85 10.74
C LYS A 37 -12.52 -23.98 9.89
N LEU A 38 -12.21 -23.75 8.62
CA LEU A 38 -13.06 -22.96 7.73
C LEU A 38 -14.37 -23.68 7.38
N ARG A 39 -14.49 -24.99 7.61
CA ARG A 39 -15.74 -25.73 7.42
C ARG A 39 -16.80 -25.39 8.46
N GLU A 40 -16.37 -24.92 9.63
CA GLU A 40 -17.23 -24.50 10.75
C GLU A 40 -17.42 -22.98 10.81
N ALA A 41 -16.85 -22.24 9.86
CA ALA A 41 -16.96 -20.79 9.83
C ALA A 41 -18.42 -20.35 9.61
N HIS A 42 -18.84 -19.32 10.35
CA HIS A 42 -20.16 -18.71 10.20
C HIS A 42 -20.08 -17.39 9.43
N ASP A 43 -21.21 -16.97 8.88
CA ASP A 43 -21.32 -15.67 8.25
C ASP A 43 -21.12 -14.52 9.24
N ALA A 44 -20.62 -13.40 8.73
CA ALA A 44 -20.46 -12.17 9.52
C ALA A 44 -21.80 -11.72 10.13
N GLY A 45 -21.72 -11.26 11.38
CA GLY A 45 -22.86 -10.75 12.13
C GLY A 45 -23.43 -9.47 11.52
N THR A 46 -24.64 -9.07 11.91
CA THR A 46 -25.28 -7.86 11.37
C THR A 46 -24.49 -6.59 11.70
N LEU A 47 -23.93 -6.49 12.92
CA LEU A 47 -23.11 -5.35 13.33
C LEU A 47 -21.80 -5.25 12.51
N GLU A 48 -21.16 -6.38 12.23
CA GLU A 48 -19.97 -6.45 11.38
C GLU A 48 -20.28 -6.02 9.96
N LYS A 49 -21.39 -6.51 9.39
CA LYS A 49 -21.87 -6.12 8.05
C LYS A 49 -22.15 -4.62 7.98
N VAL A 50 -22.80 -4.05 9.01
CA VAL A 50 -23.04 -2.59 9.07
C VAL A 50 -21.71 -1.82 9.11
N GLY A 51 -20.73 -2.28 9.89
CA GLY A 51 -19.39 -1.69 9.89
C GLY A 51 -18.70 -1.74 8.51
N MET A 52 -18.77 -2.87 7.82
CA MET A 52 -18.22 -3.03 6.47
C MET A 52 -18.92 -2.12 5.45
N VAL A 53 -20.26 -2.07 5.47
CA VAL A 53 -21.05 -1.20 4.59
C VAL A 53 -20.77 0.27 4.87
N TRP A 54 -20.62 0.65 6.15
CA TRP A 54 -20.26 2.00 6.55
C TRP A 54 -18.90 2.42 5.96
N LEU A 55 -17.87 1.59 6.11
CA LEU A 55 -16.55 1.88 5.55
C LEU A 55 -16.56 1.91 4.01
N ALA A 56 -17.29 0.99 3.37
CA ALA A 56 -17.45 0.97 1.92
C ALA A 56 -18.18 2.22 1.40
N ALA A 57 -19.24 2.65 2.09
CA ALA A 57 -19.98 3.86 1.76
C ALA A 57 -19.12 5.11 1.90
N LEU A 58 -18.32 5.21 2.98
CA LEU A 58 -17.35 6.30 3.12
C LEU A 58 -16.34 6.29 1.98
N GLY A 59 -15.76 5.15 1.63
CA GLY A 59 -14.84 5.03 0.50
C GLY A 59 -15.46 5.50 -0.83
N LEU A 60 -16.71 5.10 -1.09
CA LEU A 60 -17.45 5.53 -2.28
C LEU A 60 -17.71 7.04 -2.27
N LEU A 61 -18.17 7.60 -1.13
CA LEU A 61 -18.44 9.02 -0.98
C LEU A 61 -17.18 9.87 -1.20
N LEU A 62 -16.05 9.44 -0.65
CA LEU A 62 -14.75 10.10 -0.85
C LEU A 62 -14.35 10.12 -2.33
N GLY A 63 -14.58 9.03 -3.06
CA GLY A 63 -14.25 8.93 -4.49
C GLY A 63 -15.22 9.71 -5.41
N VAL A 64 -16.52 9.72 -5.07
CA VAL A 64 -17.57 10.37 -5.88
C VAL A 64 -17.64 11.88 -5.62
N LEU A 65 -17.29 12.35 -4.42
CA LEU A 65 -17.34 13.76 -4.02
C LEU A 65 -15.94 14.33 -3.73
N PRO A 66 -15.00 14.29 -4.70
CA PRO A 66 -13.62 14.74 -4.47
C PRO A 66 -13.56 16.24 -4.13
N ASN A 67 -14.48 17.04 -4.68
CA ASN A 67 -14.57 18.48 -4.41
C ASN A 67 -14.85 18.81 -2.93
N LEU A 68 -15.62 17.96 -2.24
CA LEU A 68 -15.88 18.12 -0.82
C LEU A 68 -14.59 17.89 -0.01
N MET A 69 -13.84 16.85 -0.36
CA MET A 69 -12.57 16.54 0.30
C MET A 69 -11.50 17.60 0.06
N ILE A 70 -11.38 18.07 -1.19
CA ILE A 70 -10.47 19.17 -1.55
C ILE A 70 -10.79 20.40 -0.69
N ARG A 71 -12.08 20.74 -0.52
CA ARG A 71 -12.48 21.89 0.31
C ARG A 71 -12.06 21.74 1.77
N PHE A 72 -12.13 20.53 2.34
CA PHE A 72 -11.69 20.29 3.72
C PHE A 72 -10.17 20.38 3.89
N ILE A 73 -9.41 19.99 2.87
CA ILE A 73 -7.93 19.95 2.91
C ILE A 73 -7.30 21.29 2.51
N ASP A 74 -7.96 22.08 1.66
CA ASP A 74 -7.45 23.35 1.11
C ASP A 74 -6.91 24.33 2.17
N PRO A 75 -7.52 24.52 3.36
CA PRO A 75 -6.95 25.40 4.38
C PRO A 75 -5.55 24.97 4.81
N VAL A 76 -5.31 23.66 4.90
CA VAL A 76 -4.01 23.09 5.29
C VAL A 76 -2.97 23.35 4.20
N THR A 77 -3.32 23.17 2.93
CA THR A 77 -2.38 23.42 1.83
C THR A 77 -2.06 24.91 1.67
N ASN A 78 -3.06 25.78 1.86
CA ASN A 78 -2.81 27.22 1.87
C ASN A 78 -1.89 27.64 3.03
N LEU A 79 -1.99 27.01 4.20
CA LEU A 79 -1.10 27.30 5.33
C LEU A 79 0.33 26.82 5.08
N LEU A 80 0.50 25.60 4.55
CA LEU A 80 1.82 24.96 4.42
C LEU A 80 2.63 25.40 3.18
N VAL A 81 1.94 25.62 2.06
CA VAL A 81 2.60 25.88 0.76
C VAL A 81 2.02 27.09 0.02
N ASN A 82 1.14 27.87 0.68
CA ASN A 82 0.50 29.07 0.12
C ASN A 82 -0.16 28.83 -1.24
N ALA A 83 -0.69 27.62 -1.43
CA ALA A 83 -1.32 27.15 -2.64
C ALA A 83 -2.54 26.28 -2.30
N GLY A 84 -3.59 26.43 -3.09
CA GLY A 84 -4.84 25.69 -2.96
C GLY A 84 -5.50 25.50 -4.32
N ILE A 85 -6.25 24.42 -4.47
CA ILE A 85 -6.96 24.07 -5.71
C ILE A 85 -8.48 24.13 -5.54
N ALA A 86 -9.01 24.43 -4.34
CA ALA A 86 -10.45 24.46 -4.10
C ALA A 86 -11.18 25.51 -4.94
N ARG A 87 -10.55 26.66 -5.22
CA ARG A 87 -11.14 27.70 -6.08
C ARG A 87 -11.28 27.23 -7.53
N GLN A 88 -10.24 26.59 -8.10
CA GLN A 88 -10.30 26.01 -9.44
C GLN A 88 -11.27 24.83 -9.51
N ALA A 89 -11.28 23.98 -8.48
CA ALA A 89 -12.17 22.82 -8.39
C ALA A 89 -13.65 23.21 -8.31
N LYS A 90 -13.99 24.35 -7.67
CA LYS A 90 -15.37 24.85 -7.55
C LYS A 90 -15.90 25.52 -8.82
N ALA A 91 -15.02 25.90 -9.75
CA ALA A 91 -15.38 26.72 -10.91
C ALA A 91 -16.45 26.09 -11.82
N HIS A 92 -16.54 24.76 -11.87
CA HIS A 92 -17.49 24.02 -12.71
C HIS A 92 -18.52 23.19 -11.90
N GLY A 93 -18.69 23.50 -10.61
CA GLY A 93 -19.67 22.85 -9.73
C GLY A 93 -19.11 21.65 -8.96
N TRP A 94 -19.98 20.96 -8.21
CA TRP A 94 -19.59 19.85 -7.32
C TRP A 94 -19.38 18.52 -8.05
N TRP A 95 -19.86 18.38 -9.29
CA TRP A 95 -19.91 17.14 -10.07
C TRP A 95 -18.76 16.99 -11.08
N LEU A 96 -18.02 18.07 -11.35
CA LEU A 96 -16.87 18.08 -12.26
C LEU A 96 -15.65 18.61 -11.52
N LEU A 97 -14.56 17.85 -11.53
CA LEU A 97 -13.25 18.29 -11.04
C LEU A 97 -12.40 18.72 -12.23
N THR A 98 -12.06 20.02 -12.28
CA THR A 98 -11.20 20.62 -13.30
C THR A 98 -9.99 21.30 -12.64
N PRO A 99 -8.87 20.57 -12.46
CA PRO A 99 -7.72 21.10 -11.72
C PRO A 99 -6.99 22.25 -12.43
N THR A 100 -6.98 22.27 -13.76
CA THR A 100 -6.20 23.25 -14.56
C THR A 100 -7.02 23.88 -15.69
N SER A 101 -7.66 23.08 -16.55
CA SER A 101 -8.68 23.52 -17.51
C SER A 101 -9.51 22.34 -18.01
N ILE A 102 -10.73 22.60 -18.51
CA ILE A 102 -11.60 21.57 -19.07
C ILE A 102 -10.90 20.78 -20.19
N GLN A 103 -10.11 21.47 -21.04
CA GLN A 103 -9.44 20.85 -22.19
C GLN A 103 -8.20 20.01 -21.82
N ARG A 104 -7.63 20.15 -20.61
CA ARG A 104 -6.42 19.42 -20.20
C ARG A 104 -6.72 18.27 -19.24
N ALA A 105 -7.58 18.51 -18.26
CA ALA A 105 -7.91 17.52 -17.24
C ALA A 105 -9.29 17.81 -16.66
N SER A 106 -10.27 16.99 -17.05
CA SER A 106 -11.61 16.97 -16.49
C SER A 106 -11.90 15.58 -15.96
N TYR A 107 -12.29 15.49 -14.69
CA TYR A 107 -12.75 14.26 -14.08
C TYR A 107 -14.17 14.46 -13.55
N GLY A 108 -15.13 13.73 -14.12
CA GLY A 108 -16.52 13.70 -13.66
C GLY A 108 -16.80 12.38 -12.96
N PRO A 109 -16.65 12.28 -11.62
CA PRO A 109 -16.73 11.00 -10.90
C PRO A 109 -18.06 10.27 -11.11
N LEU A 110 -19.16 11.02 -11.15
CA LEU A 110 -20.51 10.48 -11.38
C LEU A 110 -20.69 9.93 -12.79
N PHE A 111 -20.15 10.61 -13.81
CA PHE A 111 -20.20 10.12 -15.19
C PHE A 111 -19.33 8.90 -15.39
N PHE A 112 -18.14 8.89 -14.76
CA PHE A 112 -17.26 7.73 -14.77
C PHE A 112 -17.95 6.53 -14.12
N LEU A 113 -18.46 6.68 -12.89
CA LEU A 113 -19.17 5.62 -12.18
C LEU A 113 -20.41 5.16 -12.94
N GLY A 114 -21.22 6.09 -13.45
CA GLY A 114 -22.38 5.80 -14.27
C GLY A 114 -22.02 5.02 -15.54
N GLY A 115 -20.94 5.43 -16.22
CA GLY A 115 -20.41 4.72 -17.38
C GLY A 115 -19.96 3.29 -17.06
N VAL A 116 -19.27 3.09 -15.93
CA VAL A 116 -18.89 1.74 -15.46
C VAL A 116 -20.12 0.90 -15.17
N VAL A 117 -21.11 1.43 -14.45
CA VAL A 117 -22.36 0.72 -14.14
C VAL A 117 -23.11 0.34 -15.42
N VAL A 118 -23.26 1.28 -16.36
CA VAL A 118 -23.91 1.03 -17.65
C VAL A 118 -23.15 -0.03 -18.44
N ALA A 119 -21.82 0.04 -18.50
CA ALA A 119 -21.01 -0.97 -19.17
C ALA A 119 -21.19 -2.36 -18.54
N CYS A 120 -21.17 -2.46 -17.21
CA CYS A 120 -21.41 -3.71 -16.50
C CYS A 120 -22.81 -4.27 -16.77
N LEU A 121 -23.85 -3.43 -16.73
CA LEU A 121 -25.23 -3.83 -17.02
C LEU A 121 -25.41 -4.25 -18.48
N LEU A 122 -24.75 -3.55 -19.41
CA LEU A 122 -24.76 -3.88 -20.83
C LEU A 122 -24.09 -5.23 -21.06
N VAL A 123 -22.90 -5.46 -20.51
CA VAL A 123 -22.22 -6.77 -20.59
C VAL A 123 -23.09 -7.87 -19.98
N PHE A 124 -23.67 -7.62 -18.81
CA PHE A 124 -24.59 -8.57 -18.17
C PHE A 124 -25.80 -8.90 -19.06
N ALA A 125 -26.44 -7.88 -19.65
CA ALA A 125 -27.57 -8.05 -20.54
C ALA A 125 -27.19 -8.81 -21.82
N LEU A 126 -26.05 -8.48 -22.44
CA LEU A 126 -25.54 -9.18 -23.62
C LEU A 126 -25.23 -10.65 -23.30
N VAL A 127 -24.57 -10.94 -22.18
CA VAL A 127 -24.31 -12.33 -21.74
C VAL A 127 -25.62 -13.07 -21.55
N ARG A 128 -26.65 -12.46 -20.94
CA ARG A 128 -27.96 -13.10 -20.76
C ARG A 128 -28.74 -13.28 -22.07
N LEU A 129 -28.57 -12.39 -23.05
CA LEU A 129 -29.24 -12.46 -24.34
C LEU A 129 -28.60 -13.50 -25.26
N PHE A 130 -27.27 -13.54 -25.33
CA PHE A 130 -26.54 -14.46 -26.21
C PHE A 130 -26.28 -15.83 -25.58
N TYR A 131 -26.21 -15.92 -24.25
CA TYR A 131 -25.91 -17.15 -23.54
C TYR A 131 -27.17 -17.72 -22.87
N HIS A 132 -27.68 -18.82 -23.40
CA HIS A 132 -28.98 -19.42 -23.08
C HIS A 132 -29.07 -20.11 -21.70
N GLY A 133 -28.21 -19.74 -20.75
CA GLY A 133 -28.34 -20.14 -19.35
C GLY A 133 -28.16 -21.63 -19.06
N ARG A 134 -27.65 -22.45 -20.00
CA ARG A 134 -27.31 -23.86 -19.80
C ARG A 134 -26.03 -24.02 -18.97
N LEU A 135 -25.92 -23.27 -17.88
CA LEU A 135 -24.81 -23.32 -16.95
C LEU A 135 -25.07 -24.47 -15.98
N ARG A 136 -24.22 -25.49 -16.01
CA ARG A 136 -24.18 -26.54 -14.99
C ARG A 136 -23.05 -26.23 -14.02
N ARG A 137 -23.33 -26.35 -12.72
CA ARG A 137 -22.26 -26.40 -11.71
C ARG A 137 -21.53 -27.74 -11.85
N SER A 138 -20.26 -27.69 -12.20
CA SER A 138 -19.37 -28.85 -12.25
C SER A 138 -18.11 -28.59 -11.43
N MET A 139 -17.31 -29.63 -11.21
CA MET A 139 -15.96 -29.46 -10.70
C MET A 139 -15.16 -28.54 -11.64
N ALA A 140 -14.23 -27.78 -11.08
CA ALA A 140 -13.29 -27.00 -11.86
C ALA A 140 -12.46 -27.92 -12.76
N TRP A 141 -12.09 -27.44 -13.94
CA TRP A 141 -11.24 -28.19 -14.87
C TRP A 141 -9.85 -28.38 -14.27
N GLY A 142 -9.49 -29.62 -13.93
CA GLY A 142 -8.20 -29.95 -13.31
C GLY A 142 -7.04 -30.15 -14.28
N GLY A 143 -7.11 -29.59 -15.49
CA GLY A 143 -6.02 -29.77 -16.47
C GLY A 143 -5.81 -31.21 -16.91
N GLY A 144 -6.82 -32.07 -16.80
CA GLY A 144 -6.72 -33.51 -17.06
C GLY A 144 -6.50 -34.38 -15.82
N LEU A 145 -6.32 -33.80 -14.62
CA LEU A 145 -6.31 -34.57 -13.37
C LEU A 145 -7.73 -34.97 -12.94
N PRO A 146 -7.91 -36.20 -12.42
CA PRO A 146 -9.22 -36.73 -12.04
C PRO A 146 -9.81 -36.08 -10.79
N SER A 147 -8.98 -35.54 -9.90
CA SER A 147 -9.44 -34.81 -8.71
C SER A 147 -8.52 -33.63 -8.40
N LEU A 148 -9.13 -32.53 -7.96
CA LEU A 148 -8.42 -31.34 -7.47
C LEU A 148 -8.56 -31.28 -5.95
N THR A 149 -7.43 -31.12 -5.27
CA THR A 149 -7.38 -30.88 -3.83
C THR A 149 -7.08 -29.41 -3.54
N SER A 150 -7.38 -28.94 -2.32
CA SER A 150 -7.07 -27.56 -1.91
C SER A 150 -5.57 -27.22 -1.93
N ARG A 151 -4.70 -28.24 -1.88
CA ARG A 151 -3.24 -28.13 -2.01
C ARG A 151 -2.76 -27.84 -3.44
N MET A 152 -3.57 -28.14 -4.45
CA MET A 152 -3.24 -27.96 -5.87
C MET A 152 -3.59 -26.56 -6.38
N GLN A 153 -4.16 -25.69 -5.55
CA GLN A 153 -4.54 -24.32 -5.93
C GLN A 153 -3.35 -23.38 -5.84
N ASP A 154 -3.35 -22.35 -6.69
CA ASP A 154 -2.34 -21.30 -6.64
C ASP A 154 -2.28 -20.65 -5.26
N THR A 155 -1.06 -20.44 -4.78
CA THR A 155 -0.82 -19.78 -3.49
C THR A 155 -0.51 -18.31 -3.69
N ALA A 156 -0.64 -17.53 -2.62
CA ALA A 156 -0.17 -16.14 -2.61
C ALA A 156 1.32 -16.02 -2.97
N GLU A 157 2.13 -17.01 -2.59
CA GLU A 157 3.54 -17.07 -2.91
C GLU A 157 3.77 -17.28 -4.41
N GLY A 158 3.08 -18.26 -5.01
CA GLY A 158 3.15 -18.55 -6.44
C GLY A 158 2.66 -17.38 -7.30
N TYR A 159 1.49 -16.82 -6.96
CA TYR A 159 0.95 -15.65 -7.68
C TYR A 159 1.90 -14.45 -7.64
N GLY A 160 2.60 -14.28 -6.51
CA GLY A 160 3.56 -13.21 -6.25
C GLY A 160 4.92 -13.35 -6.95
N GLN A 161 5.26 -14.54 -7.45
CA GLN A 161 6.61 -14.85 -7.91
C GLN A 161 7.10 -13.95 -9.07
N PRO A 162 6.31 -13.67 -10.12
CA PRO A 162 6.80 -12.84 -11.23
C PRO A 162 7.18 -11.42 -10.81
N ILE A 163 6.38 -10.80 -9.94
CA ILE A 163 6.67 -9.47 -9.42
C ILE A 163 7.93 -9.49 -8.56
N ARG A 164 8.11 -10.53 -7.74
CA ARG A 164 9.34 -10.69 -6.94
C ARG A 164 10.58 -10.78 -7.83
N GLU A 165 10.53 -11.55 -8.91
CA GLU A 165 11.64 -11.67 -9.86
C GLU A 165 11.99 -10.31 -10.51
N ILE A 166 10.96 -9.55 -10.94
CA ILE A 166 11.15 -8.21 -11.53
C ILE A 166 11.84 -7.25 -10.54
N PHE A 167 11.50 -7.33 -9.25
CA PHE A 167 12.04 -6.46 -8.22
C PHE A 167 13.24 -7.05 -7.45
N GLU A 168 13.81 -8.18 -7.89
CA GLU A 168 14.94 -8.84 -7.23
C GLU A 168 16.18 -7.94 -7.12
N SER A 169 16.36 -7.00 -8.04
CA SER A 169 17.48 -6.04 -7.94
C SER A 169 17.32 -5.04 -6.78
N PHE A 170 16.09 -4.73 -6.39
CA PHE A 170 15.80 -3.77 -5.32
C PHE A 170 15.77 -4.44 -3.95
N PHE A 171 15.30 -5.68 -3.87
CA PHE A 171 15.22 -6.45 -2.63
C PHE A 171 16.37 -7.45 -2.53
N HIS A 172 16.61 -7.95 -1.32
CA HIS A 172 17.47 -9.12 -1.11
C HIS A 172 16.56 -10.33 -0.85
N MET A 173 16.63 -11.34 -1.71
CA MET A 173 15.70 -12.46 -1.71
C MET A 173 16.45 -13.77 -1.45
N ASP A 174 16.15 -14.37 -0.31
CA ASP A 174 16.65 -15.70 0.03
C ASP A 174 15.54 -16.72 -0.22
N ARG A 175 15.82 -17.72 -1.07
CA ARG A 175 14.84 -18.71 -1.52
C ARG A 175 15.38 -20.12 -1.32
N HIS A 176 14.63 -20.91 -0.56
CA HIS A 176 14.82 -22.35 -0.42
C HIS A 176 13.71 -23.05 -1.20
N LEU A 177 14.11 -23.76 -2.25
CA LEU A 177 13.22 -24.52 -3.12
C LEU A 177 13.46 -26.01 -2.85
N PRO A 178 12.41 -26.77 -2.51
CA PRO A 178 12.55 -28.19 -2.29
C PRO A 178 12.79 -28.94 -3.60
N THR A 179 13.51 -30.04 -3.54
CA THR A 179 13.74 -30.92 -4.68
C THR A 179 12.64 -31.98 -4.79
N PRO A 180 12.37 -32.53 -6.01
CA PRO A 180 11.38 -33.60 -6.17
C PRO A 180 11.67 -34.86 -5.35
N SER A 181 12.92 -35.04 -4.91
CA SER A 181 13.37 -36.15 -4.08
C SER A 181 13.20 -35.94 -2.57
N ASP A 182 12.80 -34.75 -2.13
CA ASP A 182 12.68 -34.44 -0.70
C ASP A 182 11.47 -35.18 -0.10
N THR A 183 11.70 -35.90 1.00
CA THR A 183 10.65 -36.62 1.73
C THR A 183 9.59 -35.65 2.29
N GLU A 184 10.03 -34.48 2.75
CA GLU A 184 9.19 -33.41 3.28
C GLU A 184 9.60 -32.08 2.62
N PRO A 185 9.06 -31.77 1.43
CA PRO A 185 9.45 -30.57 0.69
C PRO A 185 8.99 -29.30 1.41
N GLU A 186 9.94 -28.49 1.91
CA GLU A 186 9.69 -27.16 2.48
C GLU A 186 10.03 -26.06 1.46
N TYR A 187 9.05 -25.21 1.16
CA TYR A 187 9.27 -23.97 0.42
C TYR A 187 9.42 -22.80 1.39
N ARG A 188 10.52 -22.07 1.30
CA ARG A 188 10.76 -20.86 2.11
C ARG A 188 11.28 -19.73 1.24
N VAL A 189 10.67 -18.56 1.36
CA VAL A 189 11.15 -17.32 0.74
C VAL A 189 11.16 -16.21 1.77
N ILE A 190 12.31 -15.58 1.94
CA ILE A 190 12.51 -14.40 2.79
C ILE A 190 12.87 -13.24 1.88
N VAL A 191 12.06 -12.18 1.93
CA VAL A 191 12.30 -10.92 1.23
C VAL A 191 12.76 -9.90 2.25
N SER A 192 13.97 -9.38 2.07
CA SER A 192 14.62 -8.39 2.92
C SER A 192 14.94 -7.12 2.11
N ASP A 193 15.02 -5.98 2.79
CA ASP A 193 15.31 -4.69 2.16
C ASP A 193 16.81 -4.40 2.19
N ARG A 194 17.43 -4.18 1.03
CA ARG A 194 18.84 -3.81 0.93
C ARG A 194 19.13 -2.47 1.60
N PHE A 195 18.17 -1.54 1.61
CA PHE A 195 18.31 -0.25 2.30
C PHE A 195 18.34 -0.41 3.81
N TRP A 196 17.66 -1.42 4.34
CA TRP A 196 17.68 -1.69 5.78
C TRP A 196 19.10 -2.01 6.24
N ASP A 197 19.76 -2.98 5.58
CA ASP A 197 21.10 -3.40 5.94
C ASP A 197 22.18 -2.38 5.51
N GLY A 198 21.95 -1.66 4.41
CA GLY A 198 22.90 -0.69 3.86
C GLY A 198 22.86 0.69 4.50
N VAL A 199 21.72 1.12 5.06
CA VAL A 199 21.53 2.50 5.57
C VAL A 199 21.03 2.50 7.01
N TYR A 200 19.91 1.83 7.28
CA TYR A 200 19.30 1.88 8.61
C TYR A 200 20.17 1.21 9.68
N LEU A 201 20.69 0.02 9.39
CA LEU A 201 21.50 -0.74 10.35
C LEU A 201 22.83 -0.03 10.67
N PRO A 202 23.58 0.55 9.71
CA PRO A 202 24.74 1.39 10.02
C PRO A 202 24.38 2.62 10.85
N ILE A 203 23.29 3.32 10.53
CA ILE A 203 22.85 4.48 11.32
C ILE A 203 22.52 4.07 12.76
N ALA A 204 21.82 2.96 12.95
CA ALA A 204 21.51 2.43 14.28
C ALA A 204 22.80 2.13 15.06
N ARG A 205 23.76 1.42 14.45
CA ARG A 205 25.06 1.11 15.06
C ARG A 205 25.86 2.36 15.41
N ILE A 206 25.88 3.38 14.54
CA ILE A 206 26.53 4.66 14.81
C ILE A 206 25.85 5.36 16.00
N THR A 207 24.53 5.36 16.04
CA THR A 207 23.75 5.97 17.11
C THR A 207 24.02 5.28 18.45
N GLU A 208 24.02 3.94 18.47
CA GLU A 208 24.39 3.15 19.65
C GLU A 208 25.84 3.41 20.09
N PHE A 209 26.77 3.48 19.14
CA PHE A 209 28.16 3.77 19.43
C PHE A 209 28.33 5.16 20.07
N LEU A 210 27.71 6.20 19.49
CA LEU A 210 27.74 7.56 20.03
C LEU A 210 27.08 7.63 21.40
N SER A 211 25.92 6.97 21.57
CA SER A 211 25.23 6.87 22.85
C SER A 211 26.12 6.21 23.92
N ALA A 212 26.83 5.14 23.58
CA ALA A 212 27.76 4.48 24.48
C ALA A 212 28.95 5.37 24.85
N GLN A 213 29.48 6.17 23.91
CA GLN A 213 30.54 7.14 24.23
C GLN A 213 30.03 8.27 25.14
N VAL A 214 28.84 8.80 24.90
CA VAL A 214 28.23 9.83 25.75
C VAL A 214 27.97 9.27 27.16
N GLY A 215 27.47 8.04 27.26
CA GLY A 215 27.29 7.36 28.56
C GLY A 215 28.60 7.23 29.35
N ARG A 216 29.74 7.04 28.68
CA ARG A 216 31.05 7.05 29.34
C ARG A 216 31.46 8.41 29.90
N LEU A 217 31.00 9.52 29.31
CA LEU A 217 31.27 10.86 29.86
C LEU A 217 30.53 11.08 31.20
N GLN A 218 29.47 10.31 31.48
CA GLN A 218 28.68 10.39 32.71
C GLN A 218 29.15 9.43 33.83
N GLN A 219 30.46 9.17 33.94
CA GLN A 219 31.05 8.24 34.92
C GLN A 219 31.00 8.67 36.41
N GLY A 220 30.13 9.60 36.80
CA GLY A 220 29.83 9.93 38.21
C GLY A 220 30.92 10.69 38.97
N ARG A 221 32.00 11.13 38.32
CA ARG A 221 33.06 11.94 38.94
C ARG A 221 32.71 13.43 38.87
N ILE A 222 32.53 14.06 40.04
CA ILE A 222 32.18 15.49 40.18
C ILE A 222 33.17 16.41 39.43
N GLY A 223 34.47 16.11 39.50
CA GLY A 223 35.50 16.89 38.81
C GLY A 223 35.35 16.92 37.28
N THR A 224 34.85 15.83 36.69
CA THR A 224 34.61 15.74 35.24
C THR A 224 33.44 16.62 34.83
N TYR A 225 32.36 16.67 35.63
CA TYR A 225 31.23 17.57 35.37
C TYR A 225 31.62 19.04 35.46
N LEU A 226 32.40 19.42 36.48
CA LEU A 226 32.91 20.78 36.64
C LEU A 226 33.79 21.21 35.44
N LEU A 227 34.66 20.32 34.97
CA LEU A 227 35.48 20.56 33.78
C LEU A 227 34.62 20.78 32.53
N TYR A 228 33.60 19.94 32.31
CA TYR A 228 32.67 20.12 31.19
C TYR A 228 31.91 21.43 31.29
N SER A 229 31.38 21.81 32.46
CA SER A 229 30.71 23.11 32.65
C SER A 229 31.65 24.28 32.36
N PHE A 230 32.89 24.25 32.86
CA PHE A 230 33.88 25.30 32.62
C PHE A 230 34.26 25.41 31.13
N LEU A 231 34.53 24.27 30.46
CA LEU A 231 34.82 24.25 29.02
C LEU A 231 33.64 24.75 28.20
N THR A 232 32.42 24.37 28.56
CA THR A 232 31.20 24.82 27.85
C THR A 232 31.00 26.33 28.00
N LEU A 233 31.25 26.89 29.20
CA LEU A 233 31.24 28.34 29.44
C LEU A 233 32.30 29.07 28.60
N LEU A 234 33.52 28.55 28.56
CA LEU A 234 34.62 29.14 27.79
C LEU A 234 34.34 29.08 26.28
N LEU A 235 33.77 27.97 25.81
CA LEU A 235 33.38 27.77 24.43
C LEU A 235 32.21 28.67 24.03
N LEU A 236 31.19 28.83 24.89
CA LEU A 236 30.11 29.80 24.71
C LEU A 236 30.64 31.24 24.68
N LEU A 237 31.59 31.58 25.55
CA LEU A 237 32.20 32.92 25.57
C LEU A 237 32.95 33.22 24.26
N LEU A 238 33.65 32.23 23.69
CA LEU A 238 34.32 32.34 22.40
C LEU A 238 33.35 32.36 21.21
N LEU A 239 32.26 31.57 21.28
CA LEU A 239 31.21 31.48 20.25
C LEU A 239 30.21 32.63 20.29
N VAL A 240 30.27 33.48 21.32
CA VAL A 240 29.63 34.79 21.35
C VAL A 240 30.68 35.86 20.99
N PRO A 241 31.22 35.92 19.75
CA PRO A 241 31.94 37.10 19.33
C PRO A 241 30.91 38.22 19.10
N GLY A 242 30.85 39.14 20.06
CA GLY A 242 30.32 40.49 19.87
C GLY A 242 28.87 40.58 19.39
N TRP A 243 27.92 40.39 20.30
CA TRP A 243 26.72 41.23 20.24
C TRP A 243 27.17 42.67 20.54
N ARG A 244 27.39 43.44 19.47
CA ARG A 244 27.22 44.90 19.50
C ARG A 244 25.74 45.20 19.41
#